data_AF-A0A9D5ZNQ2-F1
#
_entry.id   AF-A0A9D5ZNQ2-F1
#
_cell.length_a   1.000
_cell.length_b   1.000
_cell.length_c   1.000
_cell.angle_alpha   90.00
_cell.angle_beta   90.00
_cell.angle_gamma   90.00
#
_symmetry.space_group_name_H-M   'P 1'
#
loop_
_entity.id
_entity.type
_entity.pdbx_description
1 polymer ?
#
loop_
_entity_poly.entity_id
_entity_poly.type
_entity_poly.pdbx_seq_one_letter_code
_entity_poly.pdbx_strand_id
1 'polypeptide(L)'
;MFSSVKTKIIFFITLILIITATLIIYFTDRDVGDAILEVEEKSAQNILRMVELNISTGYNQLLSNKIDSILTYQKHLKLIAGISLYVLEEAGALSESGLVAKEAAIESVKKRLISAKLNQIELIVFDIAGTVIIHSNPSFIGMSIEDLKDMKSRKISAVMSEDVLSDKGDYSVFMW
;
A
#
# COMPACT_ATOMS: atom_id res chain seq x y z
N MET A 1 -28.11 47.29 71.58
CA MET A 1 -27.16 48.26 71.00
C MET A 1 -27.32 48.17 69.48
N PHE A 2 -27.47 49.30 68.77
CA PHE A 2 -27.98 49.46 67.39
C PHE A 2 -29.52 49.57 67.23
N SER A 3 -30.12 50.70 67.63
CA SER A 3 -31.53 51.03 67.34
C SER A 3 -31.69 52.37 66.62
N SER A 4 -30.90 52.60 65.57
CA SER A 4 -31.15 53.68 64.61
C SER A 4 -31.76 53.13 63.31
N VAL A 5 -32.77 53.82 62.77
CA VAL A 5 -33.47 53.47 61.52
C VAL A 5 -32.46 53.26 60.36
N LYS A 6 -31.38 54.03 60.34
CA LYS A 6 -30.31 53.93 59.33
C LYS A 6 -29.63 52.55 59.33
N THR A 7 -29.40 51.97 60.50
CA THR A 7 -28.76 50.64 60.62
C THR A 7 -29.69 49.52 60.13
N LYS A 8 -31.01 49.63 60.33
CA LYS A 8 -31.98 48.66 59.79
C LYS A 8 -32.02 48.66 58.27
N ILE A 9 -31.99 49.85 57.65
CA ILE A 9 -32.00 49.97 56.18
C ILE A 9 -30.74 49.35 55.57
N ILE A 10 -29.57 49.68 56.12
CA ILE A 10 -28.29 49.09 55.67
C ILE A 10 -28.32 47.57 55.83
N PHE A 11 -28.83 47.07 56.96
CA PHE A 11 -28.96 45.63 57.19
C PHE A 11 -29.82 44.93 56.12
N PHE A 12 -30.99 45.49 55.77
CA PHE A 12 -31.85 44.89 54.73
C PHE A 12 -31.20 44.93 53.34
N ILE A 13 -30.49 46.00 52.98
CA ILE A 13 -29.76 46.07 51.71
C ILE A 13 -28.68 44.99 51.65
N THR A 14 -27.89 44.86 52.72
CA THR A 14 -26.85 43.82 52.81
C THR A 14 -27.46 42.42 52.75
N LEU A 15 -28.60 42.19 53.41
CA LEU A 15 -29.29 40.91 53.40
C LEU A 15 -29.75 40.52 51.98
N ILE A 16 -30.34 41.47 51.24
CA ILE A 16 -30.76 41.23 49.86
C ILE A 16 -29.55 40.92 48.97
N LEU A 17 -28.46 41.66 49.10
CA LEU A 17 -27.23 41.43 48.33
C LEU A 17 -26.61 40.05 48.61
N ILE A 18 -26.63 39.60 49.87
CA ILE A 18 -26.13 38.26 50.23
C ILE A 18 -27.01 37.19 49.58
N ILE A 19 -28.33 37.32 49.68
CA ILE A 19 -29.27 36.34 49.12
C ILE A 19 -29.13 36.25 47.59
N THR A 20 -29.03 37.38 46.89
CA THR A 20 -28.87 37.37 45.43
C THR A 20 -27.51 36.81 45.01
N ALA A 21 -26.43 37.16 45.71
CA ALA A 21 -25.11 36.61 45.43
C ALA A 21 -25.08 35.09 45.65
N THR A 22 -25.64 34.59 46.76
CA THR A 22 -25.70 33.16 47.04
C THR A 22 -26.55 32.41 46.01
N LEU A 23 -27.70 32.97 45.60
CA LEU A 23 -28.54 32.37 44.55
C LEU A 23 -27.79 32.28 43.22
N ILE A 24 -27.15 33.37 42.79
CA ILE A 24 -26.40 33.39 41.53
C ILE A 24 -25.25 32.39 41.57
N ILE A 25 -24.47 32.36 42.65
CA ILE A 25 -23.34 31.44 42.80
C ILE A 25 -23.84 29.99 42.80
N TYR A 26 -24.90 29.68 43.56
CA TYR A 26 -25.44 28.32 43.66
C TYR A 26 -25.95 27.79 42.32
N PHE A 27 -26.70 28.59 41.57
CA PHE A 27 -27.21 28.19 40.26
C PHE A 27 -26.11 28.14 39.20
N THR A 28 -25.18 29.10 39.19
CA THR A 28 -24.10 29.15 38.20
C THR A 28 -23.12 27.99 38.39
N ASP A 29 -22.69 27.71 39.61
CA ASP A 29 -21.70 26.65 39.87
C ASP A 29 -22.22 25.27 39.44
N ARG A 30 -23.50 25.00 39.71
CA ARG A 30 -24.14 23.74 39.35
C ARG A 30 -24.45 23.62 37.86
N ASP A 31 -25.16 24.59 37.29
CA ASP A 31 -25.65 24.46 35.91
C ASP A 31 -24.53 24.66 34.89
N VAL A 32 -23.56 25.54 35.17
CA VAL A 32 -22.42 25.76 34.27
C VAL A 32 -21.37 24.67 34.43
N GLY A 33 -21.14 24.16 35.64
CA GLY A 33 -20.21 23.06 35.88
C GLY A 33 -20.59 21.81 35.10
N ASP A 34 -21.84 21.36 35.25
CA ASP A 34 -22.34 20.17 34.56
C ASP A 34 -22.35 20.35 33.03
N ALA A 35 -22.75 21.53 32.54
CA ALA A 35 -22.75 21.82 31.11
C ALA A 35 -21.34 21.88 30.51
N ILE A 36 -20.37 22.44 31.24
CA ILE A 36 -18.96 22.46 30.80
C ILE A 36 -18.41 21.03 30.77
N LEU A 37 -18.66 20.22 31.79
CA LEU A 37 -18.22 18.82 31.83
C LEU A 37 -18.80 18.00 30.67
N GLU A 38 -20.09 18.16 30.36
CA GLU A 38 -20.72 17.50 29.22
C GLU A 38 -20.10 17.94 27.87
N VAL A 39 -19.80 19.24 27.74
CA VAL A 39 -19.13 19.78 26.54
C VAL A 39 -17.72 19.25 26.41
N GLU A 40 -16.96 19.17 27.50
CA GLU A 40 -15.61 18.61 27.52
C GLU A 40 -15.62 17.12 27.15
N GLU A 41 -16.54 16.33 27.70
CA GLU A 41 -16.69 14.92 27.36
C GLU A 41 -17.01 14.73 25.88
N LYS A 42 -18.00 15.45 25.36
CA LYS A 42 -18.36 15.40 23.93
C LYS A 42 -17.20 15.85 23.04
N SER A 43 -16.46 16.87 23.45
CA SER A 43 -15.28 17.35 22.73
C SER A 43 -14.19 16.28 22.67
N ALA A 44 -13.88 15.64 23.80
CA ALA A 44 -12.91 14.55 23.87
C ALA A 44 -13.33 13.35 23.01
N GLN A 45 -14.59 12.95 23.07
CA GLN A 45 -15.14 11.87 22.22
C GLN A 45 -15.06 12.23 20.73
N ASN A 46 -15.39 13.47 20.36
CA ASN A 46 -15.29 13.93 18.99
C ASN A 46 -13.85 13.94 18.48
N ILE A 47 -12.88 14.40 19.30
CA ILE A 47 -11.46 14.36 18.96
C ILE A 47 -11.00 12.91 18.74
N LEU A 48 -11.33 12.00 19.65
CA LEU A 48 -10.98 10.59 19.51
C LEU A 48 -11.58 9.97 18.25
N ARG A 49 -12.85 10.26 17.96
CA ARG A 49 -13.52 9.81 16.73
C ARG A 49 -12.84 10.38 15.48
N MET A 50 -12.42 11.63 15.50
CA MET A 50 -11.69 12.24 14.39
C MET A 50 -10.31 11.58 14.20
N VAL A 51 -9.61 11.26 15.29
CA VAL A 51 -8.33 10.54 15.25
C VAL A 51 -8.53 9.14 14.66
N GLU A 52 -9.53 8.39 15.12
CA GLU A 52 -9.87 7.07 14.58
C GLU A 52 -10.18 7.13 13.08
N LEU A 53 -11.00 8.10 12.66
CA LEU A 53 -11.33 8.32 11.25
C LEU A 53 -10.09 8.65 10.43
N ASN A 54 -9.20 9.49 10.94
CA ASN A 54 -7.95 9.86 10.28
C ASN A 54 -7.04 8.63 10.11
N ILE A 55 -6.87 7.84 11.16
CA ILE A 55 -6.07 6.60 11.13
C ILE A 55 -6.65 5.62 10.11
N SER A 56 -7.98 5.39 10.15
CA SER A 56 -8.63 4.49 9.19
C SER A 56 -8.49 4.97 7.75
N THR A 57 -8.64 6.28 7.51
CA THR A 57 -8.49 6.87 6.18
C THR A 57 -7.04 6.73 5.69
N GLY A 58 -6.07 7.04 6.56
CA GLY A 58 -4.65 6.88 6.26
C GLY A 58 -4.28 5.43 5.92
N TYR A 59 -4.79 4.47 6.69
CA TYR A 59 -4.57 3.05 6.41
C TYR A 59 -5.17 2.63 5.07
N ASN A 60 -6.41 3.01 4.79
CA ASN A 60 -7.06 2.70 3.52
C ASN A 60 -6.33 3.33 2.33
N GLN A 61 -5.82 4.55 2.47
CA GLN A 61 -5.00 5.20 1.44
C GLN A 61 -3.69 4.45 1.21
N LEU A 62 -2.99 4.05 2.27
CA LEU A 62 -1.75 3.26 2.16
C LEU A 62 -2.01 1.92 1.47
N LEU A 63 -3.11 1.25 1.81
CA LEU A 63 -3.50 -0.01 1.18
C LEU A 63 -3.81 0.19 -0.31
N SER A 64 -4.58 1.23 -0.66
CA SER A 64 -4.89 1.57 -2.06
C SER A 64 -3.60 1.84 -2.84
N ASN A 65 -2.72 2.69 -2.31
CA ASN A 65 -1.43 3.01 -2.93
C ASN A 65 -0.57 1.75 -3.14
N LYS A 66 -0.59 0.80 -2.19
CA LYS A 66 0.13 -0.48 -2.30
C LYS A 66 -0.45 -1.34 -3.42
N ILE A 67 -1.77 -1.44 -3.52
CA ILE A 67 -2.46 -2.18 -4.59
C ILE A 67 -2.15 -1.56 -5.95
N ASP A 68 -2.27 -0.24 -6.08
CA ASP A 68 -2.01 0.48 -7.33
C ASP A 68 -0.55 0.32 -7.78
N SER A 69 0.39 0.33 -6.83
CA SER A 69 1.80 0.05 -7.11
C SER A 69 2.00 -1.36 -7.66
N ILE A 70 1.41 -2.39 -7.02
CA ILE A 70 1.49 -3.78 -7.47
C ILE A 70 0.92 -3.93 -8.88
N LEU A 71 -0.26 -3.36 -9.15
CA LEU A 71 -0.89 -3.41 -10.47
C LEU A 71 -0.04 -2.71 -11.54
N THR A 72 0.61 -1.60 -11.19
CA THR A 72 1.52 -0.90 -12.08
C THR A 72 2.75 -1.75 -12.39
N TYR A 73 3.36 -2.39 -11.39
CA TYR A 73 4.46 -3.34 -11.60
C TYR A 73 4.04 -4.52 -12.49
N GLN A 74 2.87 -5.11 -12.26
CA GLN A 74 2.34 -6.20 -13.09
C GLN A 74 2.17 -5.80 -14.55
N LYS A 75 1.66 -4.59 -14.81
CA LYS A 75 1.55 -4.04 -16.17
C LYS A 75 2.92 -3.86 -16.82
N HIS A 76 3.89 -3.33 -16.09
CA HIS A 76 5.26 -3.15 -16.58
C HIS A 76 5.94 -4.49 -16.91
N LEU A 77 5.83 -5.49 -16.02
CA LEU A 77 6.36 -6.83 -16.25
C LEU A 77 5.74 -7.48 -17.48
N LYS A 78 4.42 -7.35 -17.65
CA LYS A 78 3.71 -7.89 -18.82
C LYS A 78 4.15 -7.21 -20.12
N LEU A 79 4.33 -5.89 -20.11
CA LEU A 79 4.81 -5.16 -21.27
C LEU A 79 6.21 -5.62 -21.69
N ILE A 80 7.11 -5.80 -20.71
CA ILE A 80 8.47 -6.28 -20.98
C ILE A 80 8.45 -7.72 -21.48
N ALA A 81 7.69 -8.60 -20.85
CA ALA A 81 7.52 -9.98 -21.30
C ALA A 81 6.99 -10.05 -22.74
N GLY A 82 6.02 -9.21 -23.10
CA GLY A 82 5.49 -9.12 -24.46
C GLY A 82 6.53 -8.64 -25.48
N ILE A 83 7.35 -7.64 -25.14
CA ILE A 83 8.45 -7.20 -26.01
C ILE A 83 9.50 -8.31 -26.15
N SER A 84 9.85 -9.00 -25.07
CA SER A 84 10.80 -10.12 -25.11
C SER A 84 10.27 -11.28 -25.96
N LEU A 85 8.98 -11.61 -25.85
CA LEU A 85 8.32 -12.62 -26.67
C LEU A 85 8.36 -12.24 -28.15
N TYR A 86 8.03 -10.99 -28.50
CA TYR A 86 8.11 -10.52 -29.89
C TYR A 86 9.51 -10.68 -30.49
N VAL A 87 10.57 -10.40 -29.72
CA VAL A 87 11.96 -10.62 -30.17
C VAL A 87 12.28 -12.10 -30.37
N LEU A 88 11.76 -12.97 -29.52
CA LEU A 88 11.90 -14.43 -29.65
C LEU A 88 11.16 -14.95 -30.90
N GLU A 89 9.92 -14.51 -31.11
CA GLU A 89 9.09 -14.88 -32.26
C GLU A 89 9.71 -14.41 -33.58
N GLU A 90 10.21 -13.17 -33.65
CA GLU A 90 10.89 -12.63 -34.83
C GLU A 90 12.09 -13.52 -35.22
N ALA A 91 12.91 -13.90 -34.24
CA ALA A 91 14.06 -14.75 -34.48
C ALA A 91 13.68 -16.19 -34.87
N GLY A 92 12.60 -16.72 -34.28
CA GLY A 92 12.02 -18.00 -34.69
C GLY A 92 11.60 -17.99 -36.15
N ALA A 93 10.83 -16.98 -36.57
CA ALA A 93 10.36 -16.84 -37.95
C ALA A 93 11.51 -16.68 -38.96
N LEU A 94 12.57 -15.95 -38.62
CA LEU A 94 13.78 -15.82 -39.45
C LEU A 94 14.55 -17.15 -39.57
N SER A 95 14.55 -17.96 -38.52
CA SER A 95 15.15 -19.29 -38.55
C SER A 95 14.32 -20.28 -39.37
N GLU A 96 12.99 -20.26 -39.23
CA GLU A 96 12.08 -21.16 -39.94
C GLU A 96 12.03 -20.88 -41.44
N SER A 97 12.15 -19.61 -41.83
CA SER A 97 12.26 -19.20 -43.24
C SER A 97 13.61 -19.53 -43.88
N GLY A 98 14.56 -20.08 -43.13
CA GLY A 98 15.90 -20.44 -43.60
C GLY A 98 16.82 -19.25 -43.89
N LEU A 99 16.39 -18.03 -43.53
CA LEU A 99 17.18 -16.80 -43.70
C LEU A 99 18.36 -16.74 -42.72
N VAL A 100 18.23 -17.37 -41.56
CA VAL A 100 19.24 -17.41 -40.51
C VAL A 100 19.35 -18.83 -39.96
N ALA A 101 20.57 -19.33 -39.72
CA ALA A 101 20.75 -20.61 -39.03
C ALA A 101 20.22 -20.50 -37.59
N LYS A 102 19.61 -21.58 -37.06
CA LYS A 102 18.97 -21.60 -35.74
C LYS A 102 19.90 -21.13 -34.63
N GLU A 103 21.15 -21.58 -34.65
CA GLU A 103 22.18 -21.21 -33.67
C GLU A 103 22.50 -19.71 -33.73
N ALA A 104 22.60 -19.16 -34.95
CA ALA A 104 22.84 -17.74 -35.15
C ALA A 104 21.63 -16.88 -34.71
N ALA A 105 20.41 -17.38 -34.89
CA ALA A 105 19.20 -16.71 -34.42
C ALA A 105 19.15 -16.67 -32.88
N ILE A 106 19.44 -17.79 -32.21
CA ILE A 106 19.49 -17.88 -30.73
C ILE A 106 20.54 -16.92 -30.16
N GLU A 107 21.76 -16.91 -30.71
CA GLU A 107 22.81 -16.01 -30.26
C GLU A 107 22.47 -14.53 -30.51
N SER A 108 21.78 -14.22 -31.62
CA SER A 108 21.28 -12.87 -31.88
C SER A 108 20.27 -12.42 -30.82
N VAL A 109 19.32 -13.28 -30.46
CA VAL A 109 18.32 -12.98 -29.42
C VAL A 109 18.97 -12.80 -28.07
N LYS A 110 19.84 -13.72 -27.66
CA LYS A 110 20.59 -13.61 -26.39
C LYS A 110 21.28 -12.27 -26.29
N LYS A 111 22.01 -11.87 -27.34
CA LYS A 111 22.72 -10.60 -27.38
C LYS A 111 21.76 -9.42 -27.26
N ARG A 112 20.64 -9.41 -28.00
CA ARG A 112 19.63 -8.34 -27.93
C ARG A 112 19.01 -8.24 -26.55
N LEU A 113 18.54 -9.35 -25.97
CA LEU A 113 17.86 -9.38 -24.68
C LEU A 113 18.80 -9.01 -23.52
N ILE A 114 20.06 -9.46 -23.54
CA ILE A 114 21.06 -9.08 -22.53
C ILE A 114 21.45 -7.59 -22.67
N SER A 115 21.55 -7.09 -23.90
CA SER A 115 21.90 -5.68 -24.16
C SER A 115 20.77 -4.70 -23.85
N ALA A 116 19.52 -5.19 -23.81
CA ALA A 116 18.37 -4.39 -23.41
C ALA A 116 18.55 -4.05 -21.92
N LYS A 117 18.97 -2.82 -21.65
CA LYS A 117 19.02 -2.29 -20.27
C LYS A 117 17.60 -2.11 -19.77
N LEU A 118 17.02 -3.17 -19.22
CA LEU A 118 15.67 -3.19 -18.66
C LEU A 118 15.64 -2.59 -17.25
N ASN A 119 16.29 -1.44 -17.02
CA ASN A 119 16.34 -0.72 -15.75
C ASN A 119 16.42 -1.63 -14.50
N GLN A 120 15.39 -1.63 -13.64
CA GLN A 120 15.31 -2.39 -12.38
C GLN A 120 14.70 -3.80 -12.55
N ILE A 121 14.50 -4.26 -13.79
CA ILE A 121 13.82 -5.52 -14.10
C ILE A 121 14.84 -6.47 -14.70
N GLU A 122 15.01 -7.63 -14.06
CA GLU A 122 15.83 -8.71 -14.56
C GLU A 122 14.98 -9.63 -15.43
N LEU A 123 15.46 -9.89 -16.65
CA LEU A 123 14.83 -10.83 -17.55
C LEU A 123 15.48 -12.20 -17.39
N ILE A 124 14.65 -13.21 -17.13
CA ILE A 124 15.05 -14.60 -17.03
C ILE A 124 14.29 -15.37 -18.11
N VAL A 125 15.02 -16.10 -18.94
CA VAL A 125 14.45 -17.06 -19.89
C VAL A 125 15.02 -18.43 -19.56
N PHE A 126 14.14 -19.42 -19.39
CA PHE A 126 14.51 -20.80 -19.06
C PHE A 126 13.82 -21.78 -19.99
N ASP A 127 14.39 -22.97 -20.13
CA ASP A 127 13.82 -24.06 -20.93
C ASP A 127 12.72 -24.83 -20.18
N ILE A 128 12.12 -25.82 -20.86
CA ILE A 128 11.07 -26.68 -20.31
C ILE A 128 11.57 -27.46 -19.07
N ALA A 129 12.87 -27.75 -18.96
CA ALA A 129 13.45 -28.40 -17.79
C ALA A 129 13.70 -27.43 -16.62
N GLY A 130 13.42 -26.13 -16.80
CA GLY A 130 13.69 -25.09 -15.80
C GLY A 130 15.16 -24.67 -15.75
N THR A 131 15.94 -24.91 -16.80
CA THR A 131 17.33 -24.46 -16.89
C THR A 131 17.38 -23.05 -17.46
N VAL A 132 18.04 -22.12 -16.79
CA VAL A 132 18.18 -20.73 -17.25
C VAL A 132 19.07 -20.66 -18.50
N ILE A 133 18.53 -20.15 -19.60
CA ILE A 133 19.23 -19.97 -20.88
C ILE A 133 19.71 -18.53 -21.06
N ILE A 134 18.90 -17.56 -20.62
CA ILE A 134 19.18 -16.12 -20.78
C ILE A 134 19.01 -15.43 -19.43
N HIS A 135 20.04 -14.70 -19.03
CA HIS A 135 20.04 -13.86 -17.84
C HIS A 135 21.02 -12.69 -18.03
N SER A 136 20.74 -11.54 -17.40
CA SER A 136 21.63 -10.36 -17.45
C SER A 136 22.97 -10.61 -16.76
N ASN A 137 22.95 -11.29 -15.61
CA ASN A 137 24.12 -11.83 -14.93
C ASN A 137 24.46 -13.25 -15.44
N PRO A 138 25.63 -13.45 -16.07
CA PRO A 138 26.06 -14.74 -16.61
C PRO A 138 26.18 -15.88 -15.59
N SER A 139 26.34 -15.59 -14.30
CA SER A 139 26.49 -16.64 -13.28
C SER A 139 25.24 -17.49 -13.10
N PHE A 140 24.07 -17.01 -13.52
CA PHE A 140 22.81 -17.74 -13.43
C PHE A 140 22.54 -18.63 -14.66
N ILE A 141 23.27 -18.45 -15.75
CA ILE A 141 23.06 -19.25 -16.97
C ILE A 141 23.46 -20.70 -16.69
N GLY A 142 22.58 -21.65 -17.00
CA GLY A 142 22.75 -23.07 -16.71
C GLY A 142 22.29 -23.51 -15.32
N MET A 143 21.86 -22.59 -14.45
CA MET A 143 21.25 -22.95 -13.17
C MET A 143 19.83 -23.49 -13.38
N SER A 144 19.41 -24.42 -12.52
CA SER A 144 18.03 -24.94 -12.50
C SER A 144 17.16 -24.13 -11.53
N ILE A 145 15.95 -23.78 -11.97
CA ILE A 145 14.90 -23.17 -11.14
C ILE A 145 13.81 -24.17 -10.75
N GLU A 146 14.02 -25.47 -10.93
CA GLU A 146 13.00 -26.49 -10.70
C GLU A 146 12.47 -26.52 -9.26
N ASP A 147 13.34 -26.22 -8.30
CA ASP A 147 13.00 -26.17 -6.87
C ASP A 147 12.60 -24.77 -6.40
N LEU A 148 12.67 -23.77 -7.28
CA LEU A 148 12.24 -22.41 -6.95
C LEU A 148 10.73 -22.38 -6.77
N LYS A 149 10.30 -21.93 -5.59
CA LYS A 149 8.90 -21.83 -5.21
C LYS A 149 8.50 -20.39 -4.96
N ASP A 150 7.30 -20.06 -5.37
CA ASP A 150 6.66 -18.81 -4.97
C ASP A 150 6.21 -18.84 -3.50
N MET A 151 5.75 -17.70 -2.98
CA MET A 151 5.21 -17.59 -1.62
C MET A 151 3.97 -18.46 -1.37
N LYS A 152 3.32 -18.97 -2.42
CA LYS A 152 2.21 -19.93 -2.36
C LYS A 152 2.69 -21.38 -2.46
N SER A 153 4.00 -21.60 -2.38
CA SER A 153 4.65 -22.92 -2.54
C SER A 153 4.46 -23.56 -3.91
N ARG A 154 4.08 -22.80 -4.94
CA ARG A 154 4.00 -23.27 -6.33
C ARG A 154 5.39 -23.26 -6.95
N LYS A 155 5.78 -24.34 -7.64
CA LYS A 155 7.03 -24.38 -8.41
C LYS A 155 6.95 -23.42 -9.59
N ILE A 156 7.92 -22.51 -9.73
CA ILE A 156 7.94 -21.50 -10.80
C ILE A 156 8.01 -22.16 -12.18
N SER A 157 8.89 -23.15 -12.35
CA SER A 157 9.04 -23.90 -13.61
C SER A 157 7.73 -24.56 -14.06
N ALA A 158 6.88 -24.99 -13.13
CA ALA A 158 5.61 -25.63 -13.43
C ALA A 158 4.52 -24.61 -13.81
N VAL A 159 4.36 -23.53 -13.05
CA VAL A 159 3.28 -22.55 -13.29
C VAL A 159 3.56 -21.61 -14.46
N MET A 160 4.82 -21.44 -14.82
CA MET A 160 5.25 -20.64 -15.97
C MET A 160 5.53 -21.47 -17.23
N SER A 161 5.17 -22.76 -17.22
CA SER A 161 5.28 -23.63 -18.38
C SER A 161 4.23 -23.30 -19.44
N GLU A 162 4.56 -23.53 -20.71
CA GLU A 162 3.67 -23.29 -21.86
C GLU A 162 2.31 -23.99 -21.70
N ASP A 163 2.30 -25.22 -21.17
CA ASP A 163 1.08 -26.02 -20.99
C ASP A 163 0.10 -25.46 -19.96
N VAL A 164 0.58 -24.61 -19.04
CA VAL A 164 -0.20 -24.09 -17.90
C VAL A 164 -0.45 -22.59 -18.03
N LEU A 165 0.47 -21.86 -18.65
CA LEU A 165 0.43 -20.41 -18.72
C LEU A 165 -0.67 -19.94 -19.66
N SER A 166 -1.60 -19.13 -19.15
CA SER A 166 -2.61 -18.50 -20.01
C SER A 166 -1.99 -17.40 -20.88
N ASP A 167 -2.68 -17.01 -21.97
CA ASP A 167 -2.34 -15.84 -22.81
C ASP A 167 -2.20 -14.53 -22.01
N LYS A 168 -2.75 -14.47 -20.79
CA LYS A 168 -2.64 -13.30 -19.93
C LYS A 168 -1.32 -13.24 -19.15
N GLY A 169 -0.56 -14.32 -19.11
CA GLY A 169 0.57 -14.56 -18.20
C GLY A 169 0.12 -14.96 -16.79
N ASP A 170 1.08 -15.22 -15.91
CA ASP A 170 0.89 -15.37 -14.46
C ASP A 170 1.89 -14.48 -13.72
N TYR A 171 1.61 -14.19 -12.46
CA TYR A 171 2.47 -13.42 -11.57
C TYR A 171 2.76 -14.22 -10.31
N SER A 172 4.04 -14.24 -9.94
CA SER A 172 4.51 -14.91 -8.73
C SER A 172 5.43 -13.99 -7.95
N VAL A 173 5.34 -14.08 -6.63
CA VAL A 173 6.29 -13.45 -5.71
C VAL A 173 7.13 -14.58 -5.14
N PHE A 174 8.43 -14.51 -5.33
CA PHE A 174 9.40 -15.49 -4.85
C PHE A 174 10.63 -14.75 -4.35
N MET A 175 11.41 -15.42 -3.51
CA MET A 175 12.72 -14.93 -3.08
C MET A 175 13.74 -15.55 -4.04
N TRP A 176 14.53 -14.68 -4.68
CA TRP A 176 15.60 -15.05 -5.60
C TRP A 176 16.95 -14.83 -4.93
#